data_AF-F9Q9P2-F1
#
_entry.id   AF-F9Q9P2-F1
#
_cell.length_a   1.000
_cell.length_b   1.000
_cell.length_c   1.000
_cell.angle_alpha   90.00
_cell.angle_beta   90.00
_cell.angle_gamma   90.00
#
_symmetry.space_group_name_H-M   'P 1'
#
loop_
_entity.id
_entity.type
_entity.pdbx_description
1 polymer ?
#
loop_
_entity_poly.entity_id
_entity_poly.type
_entity_poly.pdbx_seq_one_letter_code
_entity_poly.pdbx_strand_id
1 'polypeptide(L)'
;MAISFNGIPNAIRVPLAYIEFDNSRAVSGTPAMLHKVLMLGQKLATGSAIAGQAVRVQNEAQAKALFGRGSQLANMVRVFKKHNSMLDLWVLPLDEKSNGSKATGKVQVLGTASGTGVLNVMIAGRRYQQSVAIGDTAATLAEN
;
A
#
# COMPACT_ATOMS: atom_id res chain seq x y z
N MET A 1 -4.48 24.62 -41.83
CA MET A 1 -3.72 24.25 -40.62
C MET A 1 -4.45 23.11 -39.94
N ALA A 2 -3.76 22.01 -39.63
CA ALA A 2 -4.36 20.89 -38.90
C ALA A 2 -4.23 21.14 -37.40
N ILE A 3 -5.32 20.95 -36.66
CA ILE A 3 -5.31 20.98 -35.18
C ILE A 3 -4.81 19.60 -34.73
N SER A 4 -3.68 19.56 -34.02
CA SER A 4 -3.14 18.34 -33.43
C SER A 4 -3.79 18.10 -32.07
N PHE A 5 -4.22 16.87 -31.82
CA PHE A 5 -4.80 16.42 -30.55
C PHE A 5 -3.77 15.58 -29.79
N ASN A 6 -3.68 15.70 -28.46
CA ASN A 6 -2.73 14.90 -27.67
C ASN A 6 -3.34 13.56 -27.25
N GLY A 7 -4.66 13.52 -27.03
CA GLY A 7 -5.38 12.35 -26.52
C GLY A 7 -6.28 11.67 -27.54
N ILE A 8 -6.75 12.39 -28.56
CA ILE A 8 -7.66 11.85 -29.59
C ILE A 8 -6.82 11.24 -30.74
N PRO A 9 -6.86 9.90 -30.95
CA PRO A 9 -6.10 9.26 -32.01
C PRO A 9 -6.63 9.59 -33.41
N ASN A 10 -5.72 9.75 -34.37
CA ASN A 10 -6.07 10.06 -35.77
C ASN A 10 -6.88 8.96 -36.47
N ALA A 11 -6.86 7.71 -35.96
CA ALA A 11 -7.48 6.55 -36.58
C ALA A 11 -8.77 6.08 -35.88
N ILE A 12 -9.56 7.00 -35.32
CA ILE A 12 -10.88 6.68 -34.76
C ILE A 12 -11.85 6.26 -35.88
N ARG A 13 -12.53 5.13 -35.67
CA ARG A 13 -13.54 4.57 -36.60
C ARG A 13 -14.96 4.62 -36.07
N VAL A 14 -15.13 5.05 -34.81
CA VAL A 14 -16.43 5.23 -34.19
C VAL A 14 -16.87 6.67 -34.43
N PRO A 15 -18.02 6.91 -35.09
CA PRO A 15 -18.50 8.27 -35.33
C PRO A 15 -18.92 8.94 -34.01
N LEU A 16 -19.14 10.26 -34.03
CA LEU A 16 -19.59 11.19 -32.96
C LEU A 16 -18.55 12.30 -32.67
N ALA A 17 -18.85 13.16 -31.69
CA ALA A 17 -18.00 14.27 -31.26
C ALA A 17 -17.02 13.83 -30.17
N TYR A 18 -15.76 14.18 -30.35
CA TYR A 18 -14.70 14.00 -29.35
C TYR A 18 -14.21 15.37 -28.90
N ILE A 19 -14.10 15.58 -27.59
CA ILE A 19 -13.67 16.83 -26.97
C ILE A 19 -12.43 16.53 -26.13
N GLU A 20 -11.35 17.29 -26.35
CA GLU A 20 -10.13 17.24 -25.55
C GLU A 20 -9.94 18.56 -24.81
N PHE A 21 -9.60 18.49 -23.53
CA PHE A 21 -9.20 19.64 -22.73
C PHE A 21 -7.68 19.64 -22.56
N ASP A 22 -6.99 20.55 -23.24
CA ASP A 22 -5.56 20.79 -23.01
C ASP A 22 -5.37 21.88 -21.96
N ASN A 23 -4.90 21.48 -20.77
CA ASN A 23 -4.63 22.38 -19.65
C ASN A 23 -3.21 22.98 -19.71
N SER A 24 -2.42 22.68 -20.74
CA SER A 24 -1.00 23.08 -20.86
C SER A 24 -0.78 24.60 -20.77
N ARG A 25 -1.77 25.41 -21.16
CA ARG A 25 -1.73 26.89 -21.11
C ARG A 25 -2.77 27.51 -20.19
N ALA A 26 -3.46 26.73 -19.37
CA ALA A 26 -4.53 27.23 -18.52
C ALA A 26 -4.04 27.93 -17.24
N VAL A 27 -2.79 27.68 -16.84
CA VAL A 27 -2.19 28.33 -15.67
C VAL A 27 -1.54 29.64 -16.11
N SER A 28 -2.19 30.76 -15.82
CA SER A 28 -1.73 32.13 -16.15
C SER A 28 -1.07 32.86 -14.97
N GLY A 29 -0.91 32.21 -13.81
CA GLY A 29 -0.23 32.76 -12.62
C GLY A 29 0.92 31.88 -12.14
N THR A 30 1.63 32.29 -11.08
CA THR A 30 2.68 31.47 -10.45
C THR A 30 2.08 30.15 -9.99
N PRO A 31 2.48 29.00 -10.56
CA PRO A 31 1.94 27.71 -10.16
C PRO A 31 2.23 27.47 -8.68
N ALA A 32 1.25 26.95 -7.93
CA ALA A 32 1.51 26.44 -6.59
C ALA A 32 2.63 25.38 -6.68
N MET A 33 3.64 25.48 -5.83
CA MET A 33 4.77 24.56 -5.85
C MET A 33 4.27 23.15 -5.53
N LEU A 34 4.23 22.29 -6.55
CA LEU A 34 3.86 20.89 -6.42
C LEU A 34 5.01 20.12 -5.76
N HIS A 35 4.93 19.96 -4.45
CA HIS A 35 5.86 19.10 -3.72
C HIS A 35 5.51 17.63 -3.96
N LYS A 36 6.44 16.90 -4.57
CA LYS A 36 6.38 15.45 -4.76
C LYS A 36 7.31 14.77 -3.78
N VAL A 37 6.85 13.69 -3.17
CA VAL A 37 7.65 12.87 -2.26
C VAL A 37 7.92 11.54 -2.96
N LEU A 38 9.20 11.18 -3.08
CA LEU A 38 9.63 9.85 -3.52
C LEU A 38 10.02 9.01 -2.31
N MET A 39 9.38 7.86 -2.15
CA MET A 39 9.65 6.88 -1.12
C MET A 39 10.25 5.63 -1.74
N LEU A 40 11.30 5.09 -1.13
CA LEU A 40 11.95 3.86 -1.57
C LEU A 40 11.91 2.82 -0.44
N GLY A 41 11.74 1.56 -0.80
CA GLY A 41 11.74 0.48 0.18
C GLY A 41 11.39 -0.87 -0.43
N GLN A 42 11.37 -1.89 0.42
CA GLN A 42 11.12 -3.27 0.00
C GLN A 42 9.62 -3.59 -0.07
N LYS A 43 9.23 -4.27 -1.15
CA LYS A 43 7.94 -4.94 -1.28
C LYS A 43 8.07 -6.42 -0.94
N LEU A 44 6.97 -7.05 -0.56
CA LEU A 44 6.86 -8.50 -0.45
C LEU A 44 6.47 -9.11 -1.81
N ALA A 45 6.74 -10.40 -1.99
CA ALA A 45 6.28 -11.16 -3.17
C ALA A 45 4.75 -11.20 -3.30
N THR A 46 4.02 -10.95 -2.21
CA THR A 46 2.55 -10.86 -2.19
C THR A 46 2.01 -9.53 -2.72
N GLY A 47 2.87 -8.53 -2.97
CA GLY A 47 2.49 -7.25 -3.56
C GLY A 47 2.47 -7.29 -5.10
N SER A 48 1.52 -6.59 -5.72
CA SER A 48 1.35 -6.57 -7.19
C SER A 48 2.22 -5.55 -7.93
N ALA A 49 2.88 -4.61 -7.25
CA ALA A 49 3.69 -3.60 -7.90
C ALA A 49 4.98 -4.18 -8.49
N ILE A 50 5.38 -3.71 -9.67
CA ILE A 50 6.60 -4.15 -10.34
C ILE A 50 7.80 -3.44 -9.71
N ALA A 51 8.82 -4.19 -9.29
CA ALA A 51 10.04 -3.62 -8.73
C ALA A 51 10.76 -2.72 -9.74
N GLY A 52 11.33 -1.62 -9.27
CA GLY A 52 12.02 -0.63 -10.11
C GLY A 52 11.09 0.32 -10.89
N GLN A 53 9.76 0.19 -10.75
CA GLN A 53 8.80 1.10 -11.38
C GLN A 53 8.07 1.92 -10.32
N ALA A 54 8.28 3.25 -10.35
CA ALA A 54 7.64 4.15 -9.40
C ALA A 54 6.13 4.20 -9.64
N VAL A 55 5.34 3.99 -8.58
CA VAL A 55 3.88 4.03 -8.60
C VAL A 55 3.35 5.12 -7.67
N ARG A 56 2.29 5.79 -8.09
CA ARG A 56 1.61 6.81 -7.29
C ARG A 56 0.68 6.15 -6.27
N VAL A 57 0.81 6.52 -4.99
CA VAL A 57 0.05 5.91 -3.89
C VAL A 57 -0.76 6.95 -3.13
N GLN A 58 -2.07 6.73 -3.08
CA GLN A 58 -3.02 7.68 -2.49
C GLN A 58 -3.38 7.33 -1.05
N ASN A 59 -3.49 6.04 -0.71
CA ASN A 59 -3.95 5.59 0.59
C ASN A 59 -3.25 4.30 1.05
N GLU A 60 -3.42 3.96 2.33
CA GLU A 60 -2.81 2.78 2.94
C GLU A 60 -3.32 1.45 2.35
N ALA A 61 -4.61 1.38 1.99
CA ALA A 61 -5.19 0.16 1.42
C ALA A 61 -4.54 -0.19 0.07
N GLN A 62 -4.35 0.82 -0.79
CA GLN A 62 -3.63 0.71 -2.05
C GLN A 62 -2.18 0.27 -1.81
N ALA A 63 -1.51 0.82 -0.80
CA ALA A 63 -0.13 0.43 -0.47
C ALA A 63 -0.03 -1.05 -0.04
N LYS A 64 -1.00 -1.56 0.72
CA LYS A 64 -1.05 -2.98 1.11
C LYS A 64 -1.23 -3.92 -0.07
N ALA A 65 -2.05 -3.53 -1.06
CA ALA A 65 -2.24 -4.31 -2.28
C ALA A 65 -0.99 -4.27 -3.18
N LEU A 66 -0.40 -3.09 -3.34
CA LEU A 66 0.76 -2.89 -4.21
C LEU A 66 2.04 -3.51 -3.65
N PHE A 67 2.31 -3.39 -2.35
CA PHE A 67 3.59 -3.79 -1.77
C PHE A 67 3.50 -5.04 -0.89
N GLY A 68 2.28 -5.55 -0.65
CA GLY A 68 2.01 -6.68 0.24
C GLY A 68 1.73 -6.22 1.68
N ARG A 69 0.79 -6.92 2.33
CA ARG A 69 0.39 -6.64 3.72
C ARG A 69 1.58 -6.89 4.66
N GLY A 70 1.92 -5.89 5.47
CA GLY A 70 3.02 -5.98 6.43
C GLY A 70 4.41 -5.70 5.84
N SER A 71 4.51 -5.41 4.54
CA SER A 71 5.77 -4.98 3.91
C SER A 71 6.33 -3.70 4.52
N GLN A 72 7.64 -3.48 4.35
CA GLN A 72 8.31 -2.25 4.74
C GLN A 72 7.60 -1.04 4.12
N LEU A 73 7.37 -1.07 2.81
CA LEU A 73 6.69 0.01 2.10
C LEU A 73 5.26 0.25 2.56
N ALA A 74 4.45 -0.80 2.76
CA ALA A 74 3.09 -0.62 3.26
C ALA A 74 3.08 0.08 4.63
N ASN A 75 4.04 -0.24 5.51
CA ASN A 75 4.17 0.42 6.80
C ASN A 75 4.68 1.87 6.69
N MET A 76 5.63 2.15 5.79
CA MET A 76 6.11 3.51 5.55
C MET A 76 5.00 4.41 4.99
N VAL A 77 4.23 3.92 4.01
CA VAL A 77 3.10 4.65 3.43
C VAL A 77 2.03 4.91 4.50
N ARG A 78 1.70 3.92 5.33
CA ARG A 78 0.75 4.08 6.44
C ARG A 78 1.16 5.24 7.36
N VAL A 79 2.42 5.27 7.80
CA VAL A 79 2.91 6.32 8.69
C VAL A 79 2.92 7.66 7.96
N PHE A 80 3.43 7.72 6.74
CA PHE A 80 3.47 8.94 5.94
C PHE A 80 2.08 9.54 5.76
N LYS A 81 1.09 8.75 5.30
CA LYS A 81 -0.27 9.24 5.04
C LYS A 81 -1.03 9.62 6.32
N LYS A 82 -0.64 9.08 7.48
CA LYS A 82 -1.16 9.53 8.78
C LYS A 82 -0.70 10.96 9.13
N HIS A 83 0.53 11.32 8.76
CA HIS A 83 1.09 12.64 9.04
C HIS A 83 0.91 13.64 7.90
N ASN A 84 0.79 13.14 6.67
CA ASN A 84 0.71 13.95 5.47
C ASN A 84 -0.28 13.33 4.47
N SER A 85 -1.52 13.82 4.51
CA SER A 85 -2.59 13.39 3.61
C SER A 85 -2.56 14.11 2.25
N MET A 86 -1.86 15.24 2.15
CA MET A 86 -2.02 16.19 1.04
C MET A 86 -0.96 16.05 -0.06
N LEU A 87 0.27 15.65 0.29
CA LEU A 87 1.36 15.60 -0.68
C LEU A 87 1.24 14.42 -1.66
N ASP A 88 1.77 14.66 -2.86
CA ASP A 88 1.82 13.69 -3.94
C ASP A 88 2.91 12.64 -3.66
N LEU A 89 2.48 11.45 -3.25
CA LEU A 89 3.37 10.36 -2.85
C LEU A 89 3.61 9.40 -4.00
N TRP A 90 4.87 9.30 -4.40
CA TRP A 90 5.40 8.32 -5.33
C TRP A 90 6.25 7.32 -4.56
N VAL A 91 6.09 6.04 -4.90
CA VAL A 91 6.79 4.95 -4.21
C VAL A 91 7.49 4.09 -5.25
N LEU A 92 8.80 3.89 -5.07
CA LEU A 92 9.62 2.99 -5.87
C LEU A 92 9.83 1.68 -5.11
N PRO A 93 9.12 0.61 -5.48
CA PRO A 93 9.29 -0.69 -4.86
C PRO A 93 10.59 -1.37 -5.29
N LEU A 94 11.25 -1.98 -4.33
CA LEU A 94 12.41 -2.86 -4.53
C LEU A 94 12.03 -4.27 -4.10
N ASP A 95 12.50 -5.27 -4.83
CA ASP A 95 12.36 -6.66 -4.40
C ASP A 95 13.23 -6.99 -3.19
N GLU A 96 12.80 -7.97 -2.40
CA GLU A 96 13.64 -8.53 -1.35
C GLU A 96 14.91 -9.14 -1.96
N LYS A 97 16.05 -8.89 -1.30
CA LYS A 97 17.30 -9.52 -1.70
C LYS A 97 17.20 -11.03 -1.47
N SER A 98 17.57 -11.84 -2.47
CA SER A 98 17.55 -13.31 -2.38
C SER A 98 18.39 -13.87 -1.21
N ASN A 99 19.43 -13.15 -0.81
CA ASN A 99 20.33 -13.53 0.30
C ASN A 99 19.93 -12.88 1.64
N GLY A 100 18.77 -12.22 1.70
CA GLY A 100 18.23 -11.67 2.94
C GLY A 100 17.61 -12.77 3.79
N SER A 101 18.02 -12.88 5.05
CA SER A 101 17.34 -13.77 6.01
C SER A 101 16.00 -13.14 6.41
N LYS A 102 14.90 -13.86 6.20
CA LYS A 102 13.57 -13.40 6.63
C LYS A 102 13.52 -13.43 8.15
N ALA A 103 13.06 -12.33 8.74
CA ALA A 103 12.79 -12.29 10.17
C ALA A 103 11.66 -13.29 10.49
N THR A 104 11.96 -14.28 11.32
CA THR A 104 10.97 -15.20 11.86
C THR A 104 10.68 -14.83 13.31
N GLY A 105 9.42 -14.95 13.70
CA GLY A 105 8.97 -14.77 15.07
C GLY A 105 7.82 -15.72 15.31
N LYS A 106 7.88 -16.49 16.40
CA LYS A 106 6.82 -17.41 16.80
C LYS A 106 6.32 -17.02 18.18
N VAL A 107 5.01 -16.86 18.30
CA VAL A 107 4.31 -16.83 19.58
C VAL A 107 3.55 -18.15 19.68
N GLN A 108 3.86 -18.96 20.68
CA GLN A 108 3.22 -20.25 20.88
C GLN A 108 2.41 -20.21 22.18
N VAL A 109 1.11 -20.43 22.05
CA VAL A 109 0.23 -20.72 23.20
C VAL A 109 0.42 -22.19 23.56
N LEU A 110 0.50 -22.51 24.85
CA LEU A 110 0.67 -23.87 25.36
C LEU A 110 -0.45 -24.18 26.37
N GLY A 111 -0.90 -25.43 26.38
CA GLY A 111 -1.92 -25.92 27.31
C GLY A 111 -3.36 -25.70 26.84
N THR A 112 -4.30 -25.88 27.77
CA THR A 112 -5.73 -25.64 27.62
C THR A 112 -6.15 -24.43 28.45
N ALA A 113 -7.08 -23.63 27.92
CA ALA A 113 -7.56 -22.45 28.62
C ALA A 113 -8.35 -22.84 29.89
N SER A 114 -7.86 -22.40 31.06
CA SER A 114 -8.50 -22.66 32.36
C SER A 114 -9.57 -21.63 32.74
N GLY A 115 -9.77 -20.61 31.91
CA GLY A 115 -10.74 -19.55 32.15
C GLY A 115 -11.04 -18.75 30.89
N THR A 116 -12.19 -18.08 30.89
CA THR A 116 -12.67 -17.28 29.76
C THR A 116 -12.07 -15.87 29.81
N GLY A 117 -11.65 -15.35 28.67
CA GLY A 117 -11.09 -13.99 28.59
C GLY A 117 -10.71 -13.58 27.18
N VAL A 118 -9.96 -12.48 27.08
CA VAL A 118 -9.40 -12.01 25.80
C VAL A 118 -7.89 -11.96 25.92
N LEU A 119 -7.21 -12.78 25.12
CA LEU A 119 -5.77 -12.72 24.98
C LEU A 119 -5.42 -11.52 24.10
N ASN A 120 -4.68 -10.56 24.66
CA ASN A 120 -4.23 -9.38 23.93
C ASN A 120 -2.72 -9.47 23.71
N VAL A 121 -2.29 -9.66 22.46
CA VAL A 121 -0.87 -9.71 22.08
C VAL A 121 -0.53 -8.45 21.29
N MET A 122 0.54 -7.77 21.68
CA MET A 122 1.05 -6.59 20.97
C MET A 122 2.29 -6.97 20.18
N ILE A 123 2.23 -6.92 18.85
CA ILE A 123 3.39 -7.17 17.97
C ILE A 123 3.69 -5.87 17.21
N ALA A 124 4.89 -5.33 17.42
CA ALA A 124 5.35 -4.10 16.77
C ALA A 124 4.33 -2.93 16.89
N GLY A 125 3.71 -2.78 18.07
CA GLY A 125 2.72 -1.73 18.34
C GLY A 125 1.32 -1.97 17.75
N ARG A 126 1.07 -3.15 17.15
CA ARG A 126 -0.27 -3.58 16.72
C ARG A 126 -0.87 -4.54 17.74
N ARG A 127 -2.12 -4.28 18.14
CA ARG A 127 -2.89 -5.14 19.02
C ARG A 127 -3.57 -6.26 18.22
N TYR A 128 -3.32 -7.49 18.63
CA TYR A 128 -3.99 -8.70 18.19
C TYR A 128 -4.82 -9.20 19.37
N GLN A 129 -6.11 -9.42 19.14
CA GLN A 129 -7.04 -9.85 20.18
C GLN A 129 -7.64 -11.19 19.77
N GLN A 130 -7.52 -12.17 20.66
CA GLN A 130 -8.15 -13.47 20.49
C GLN A 130 -9.08 -13.72 21.67
N SER A 131 -10.34 -14.02 21.39
CA SER A 131 -11.28 -14.48 22.41
C SER A 131 -10.91 -15.90 22.82
N VAL A 132 -10.86 -16.15 24.12
CA VAL A 132 -10.53 -17.44 24.72
C VAL A 132 -11.72 -17.93 25.51
N ALA A 133 -12.24 -19.11 25.17
CA ALA A 133 -13.23 -19.82 25.95
C ALA A 133 -12.57 -20.87 26.86
N ILE A 134 -13.25 -21.24 27.95
CA ILE A 134 -12.77 -22.31 28.82
C ILE A 134 -12.71 -23.64 28.03
N GLY A 135 -11.60 -24.37 28.18
CA GLY A 135 -11.37 -25.62 27.45
C GLY A 135 -10.80 -25.47 26.04
N ASP A 136 -10.63 -24.24 25.52
CA ASP A 136 -9.96 -24.03 24.23
C ASP A 136 -8.53 -24.59 24.28
N THR A 137 -8.17 -25.37 23.25
CA THR A 137 -6.81 -25.90 23.11
C THR A 137 -5.89 -24.87 22.46
N ALA A 138 -4.59 -25.01 22.69
CA ALA A 138 -3.57 -24.22 21.98
C ALA A 138 -3.70 -24.27 20.45
N ALA A 139 -4.20 -25.37 19.88
CA ALA A 139 -4.44 -25.47 18.43
C ALA A 139 -5.64 -24.60 18.00
N THR A 140 -6.76 -24.70 18.73
CA THR A 140 -7.98 -23.91 18.48
C THR A 140 -7.73 -22.40 18.60
N LEU A 141 -6.88 -21.99 19.54
CA LEU A 141 -6.53 -20.57 19.72
C LEU A 141 -5.56 -20.03 18.68
N ALA A 142 -4.78 -20.89 18.01
CA ALA A 142 -3.73 -20.48 17.07
C ALA A 142 -4.19 -20.43 15.60
N GLU A 143 -5.41 -20.87 15.28
CA GLU A 143 -5.93 -20.91 13.90
C GLU A 143 -6.50 -19.56 13.40
N ASN A 144 -6.72 -18.58 14.28
CA ASN A 144 -7.31 -17.27 13.96
C ASN A 144 -6.29 -16.13 13.92
#